data_AF-A0A7S1E3C1-F1
#
_entry.id   AF-A0A7S1E3C1-F1
#
_cell.length_a   1.000
_cell.length_b   1.000
_cell.length_c   1.000
_cell.angle_alpha   90.00
_cell.angle_beta   90.00
_cell.angle_gamma   90.00
#
_symmetry.space_group_name_H-M   'P 1'
#
loop_
_entity.id
_entity.type
_entity.pdbx_description
1 polymer ?
#
loop_
_entity_poly.entity_id
_entity_poly.type
_entity_poly.pdbx_seq_one_letter_code
_entity_poly.pdbx_strand_id
1 'polypeptide(L)'
;PAYHCNTCPEYDLCEECYKNPKANRGACTHDLQAITVEVEKENQSGGTNGLTEAQRRERQRNLQLHIQLIEHASRCTSSSCGSSNCAKMKSYLKHGRTCKLKASGGCKICKRIWTLLRIHAQKCKDTVCPIPQCMAIREKIRQLAKQQQAMDDRRRQEMNRAFRMSISGAQVG
;
A
#
# COMPACT_ATOMS: atom_id res chain seq x y z
N PRO A 1 18.88 -6.00 -11.17
CA PRO A 1 19.19 -5.79 -9.74
C PRO A 1 19.17 -4.31 -9.34
N ALA A 2 18.90 -3.99 -8.07
CA ALA A 2 19.16 -2.65 -7.51
C ALA A 2 20.43 -2.75 -6.64
N TYR A 3 21.10 -1.63 -6.37
CA TYR A 3 22.37 -1.58 -5.64
C TYR A 3 22.27 -0.52 -4.55
N HIS A 4 22.45 -0.88 -3.28
CA HIS A 4 22.32 0.00 -2.12
C HIS A 4 23.70 0.39 -1.57
N CYS A 5 23.87 1.64 -1.18
CA CYS A 5 25.03 2.10 -0.43
C CYS A 5 24.71 2.10 1.07
N ASN A 6 25.43 1.28 1.84
CA ASN A 6 25.25 1.20 3.30
C ASN A 6 25.79 2.41 4.07
N THR A 7 26.58 3.27 3.40
CA THR A 7 27.25 4.42 4.02
C THR A 7 26.47 5.71 3.80
N CYS A 8 25.82 5.86 2.65
CA CYS A 8 25.00 7.02 2.35
C CYS A 8 23.54 6.74 2.72
N PRO A 9 22.91 7.56 3.58
CA PRO A 9 21.51 7.37 3.89
C PRO A 9 20.65 7.48 2.61
N GLU A 10 19.92 6.41 2.32
CA GLU A 10 18.96 6.30 1.21
C GLU A 10 19.53 6.46 -0.20
N TYR A 11 20.67 5.83 -0.49
CA TYR A 11 21.26 5.85 -1.83
C TYR A 11 21.20 4.49 -2.53
N ASP A 12 20.30 4.36 -3.51
CA ASP A 12 20.11 3.16 -4.33
C ASP A 12 20.29 3.47 -5.83
N LEU A 13 21.02 2.61 -6.55
CA LEU A 13 21.19 2.66 -8.00
C LEU A 13 20.50 1.45 -8.67
N CYS A 14 19.87 1.65 -9.83
CA CYS A 14 19.46 0.51 -10.65
C CYS A 14 20.68 -0.11 -11.37
N GLU A 15 20.53 -1.30 -11.94
CA GLU A 15 21.60 -2.00 -12.65
C GLU A 15 22.24 -1.20 -13.78
N GLU A 16 21.45 -0.45 -14.56
CA GLU A 16 21.97 0.40 -15.63
C GLU A 16 22.80 1.57 -15.07
N CYS A 17 22.35 2.18 -13.97
CA CYS A 17 23.07 3.25 -13.28
C CYS A 17 24.32 2.73 -12.55
N TYR A 18 24.33 1.48 -12.10
CA TYR A 18 25.52 0.83 -11.55
C TYR A 18 26.57 0.57 -12.62
N LYS A 19 26.16 0.08 -13.80
CA LYS A 19 27.06 -0.20 -14.95
C LYS A 19 27.59 1.06 -15.64
N ASN A 20 26.86 2.19 -15.57
CA ASN A 20 27.31 3.48 -16.11
C ASN A 20 27.50 4.54 -14.99
N PRO A 21 28.64 4.50 -14.27
CA PRO A 21 28.87 5.34 -13.10
C PRO A 21 28.94 6.84 -13.41
N LYS A 22 29.27 7.23 -14.64
CA LYS A 22 29.36 8.65 -15.04
C LYS A 22 28.00 9.33 -15.20
N ALA A 23 26.93 8.56 -15.39
CA ALA A 23 25.60 9.11 -15.62
C ALA A 23 24.85 9.42 -14.32
N ASN A 24 25.15 8.72 -13.21
CA ASN A 24 24.25 8.71 -12.04
C ASN A 24 24.92 8.51 -10.67
N ARG A 25 26.27 8.53 -10.52
CA ARG A 25 26.90 8.35 -9.18
C ARG A 25 26.81 9.54 -8.22
N GLY A 26 26.46 10.73 -8.71
CA GLY A 26 26.47 11.95 -7.88
C GLY A 26 27.79 12.11 -7.12
N ALA A 27 27.72 12.35 -5.80
CA ALA A 27 28.88 12.45 -4.91
C ALA A 27 29.19 11.15 -4.13
N CYS A 28 28.49 10.04 -4.40
CA CYS A 28 28.69 8.80 -3.67
C CYS A 28 29.87 8.02 -4.25
N THR A 29 30.96 7.92 -3.49
CA THR A 29 32.18 7.16 -3.84
C THR A 29 32.31 5.81 -3.12
N HIS A 30 31.36 5.46 -2.25
CA HIS A 30 31.36 4.23 -1.47
C HIS A 30 30.98 2.99 -2.30
N ASP A 31 31.35 1.80 -1.81
CA ASP A 31 30.98 0.53 -2.41
C ASP A 31 29.48 0.26 -2.25
N LEU A 32 28.83 -0.10 -3.36
CA LEU A 32 27.41 -0.45 -3.37
C LEU A 32 27.23 -1.97 -3.32
N GLN A 33 26.30 -2.43 -2.49
CA GLN A 33 25.91 -3.82 -2.40
C GLN A 33 24.70 -4.10 -3.30
N ALA A 34 24.77 -5.18 -4.09
CA ALA A 34 23.65 -5.60 -4.91
C ALA A 34 22.48 -6.03 -4.01
N ILE A 35 21.39 -5.29 -4.07
CA ILE A 35 20.08 -5.72 -3.59
C ILE A 35 19.59 -6.77 -4.57
N THR A 36 19.72 -8.04 -4.18
CA THR A 36 19.03 -9.15 -4.83
C THR A 36 17.56 -9.05 -4.46
N VAL A 37 16.83 -8.13 -5.10
CA VAL A 37 15.40 -8.29 -5.25
C VAL A 37 15.24 -9.45 -6.21
N GLU A 38 15.00 -10.63 -5.66
CA GLU A 38 14.49 -11.74 -6.44
C GLU A 38 13.21 -11.23 -7.09
N VAL A 39 13.28 -10.93 -8.38
CA VAL A 39 12.13 -10.57 -9.17
C VAL A 39 11.29 -11.84 -9.18
N GLU A 40 10.28 -11.90 -8.30
CA GLU A 40 9.25 -12.92 -8.31
C GLU A 40 8.67 -12.93 -9.73
N LYS A 41 9.15 -13.87 -10.56
CA LYS A 41 8.50 -14.22 -11.81
C LYS A 41 7.10 -14.66 -11.41
N GLU A 42 6.10 -13.92 -11.86
CA GLU A 42 4.70 -14.28 -11.74
C GLU A 42 4.54 -15.71 -12.28
N ASN A 43 4.34 -16.68 -11.39
CA ASN A 43 3.84 -17.99 -11.78
C ASN A 43 2.52 -18.22 -11.05
N GLN A 44 1.45 -18.18 -11.82
CA GLN A 44 0.18 -18.77 -11.43
C GLN A 44 0.41 -20.28 -11.33
N SER A 45 0.38 -20.84 -10.12
CA SER A 45 -0.13 -22.18 -9.80
C SER A 45 0.14 -22.50 -8.33
N GLY A 46 -0.74 -23.31 -7.74
CA GLY A 46 -0.84 -23.53 -6.31
C GLY A 46 0.43 -24.03 -5.62
N GLY A 47 0.55 -23.69 -4.34
CA GLY A 47 1.61 -24.18 -3.49
C GLY A 47 1.74 -23.34 -2.23
N THR A 48 1.23 -23.86 -1.12
CA THR A 48 1.46 -23.35 0.23
C THR A 48 2.95 -23.10 0.48
N ASN A 49 3.35 -21.86 0.72
CA ASN A 49 4.59 -21.56 1.45
C ASN A 49 4.37 -20.29 2.27
N GLY A 50 4.10 -20.49 3.56
CA GLY A 50 3.97 -19.38 4.49
C GLY A 50 5.29 -18.64 4.60
N LEU A 51 5.30 -17.36 4.21
CA LEU A 51 6.41 -16.44 4.50
C LEU A 51 6.86 -16.64 5.95
N THR A 52 8.18 -16.72 6.17
CA THR A 52 8.72 -16.80 7.52
C THR A 52 8.30 -15.57 8.33
N GLU A 53 8.25 -15.68 9.65
CA GLU A 53 7.90 -14.53 10.49
C GLU A 53 8.83 -13.34 10.26
N ALA A 54 10.11 -13.60 9.99
CA ALA A 54 11.10 -12.58 9.64
C ALA A 54 10.73 -11.84 8.34
N GLN A 55 10.42 -12.56 7.27
CA GLN A 55 10.01 -11.98 5.98
C GLN A 55 8.70 -11.16 6.11
N ARG A 56 7.75 -11.63 6.92
CA ARG A 56 6.50 -10.88 7.19
C ARG A 56 6.79 -9.56 7.91
N ARG A 57 7.64 -9.60 8.95
CA ARG A 57 8.06 -8.41 9.70
C ARG A 57 8.78 -7.41 8.82
N GLU A 58 9.69 -7.88 7.98
CA GLU A 58 10.40 -7.01 7.03
C GLU A 58 9.47 -6.36 6.02
N ARG A 59 8.54 -7.12 5.43
CA ARG A 59 7.51 -6.59 4.53
C ARG A 59 6.67 -5.51 5.22
N GLN A 60 6.31 -5.73 6.49
CA GLN A 60 5.54 -4.77 7.28
C GLN A 60 6.35 -3.50 7.57
N ARG A 61 7.64 -3.61 7.91
CA ARG A 61 8.53 -2.44 8.10
C ARG A 61 8.65 -1.61 6.83
N ASN A 62 8.90 -2.26 5.70
CA ASN A 62 8.98 -1.60 4.40
C ASN A 62 7.69 -0.85 4.05
N LEU A 63 6.53 -1.46 4.32
CA LEU A 63 5.24 -0.83 4.07
C LEU A 63 5.02 0.42 4.92
N GLN A 64 5.41 0.35 6.19
CA GLN A 64 5.32 1.47 7.12
C GLN A 64 6.22 2.63 6.69
N LEU A 65 7.46 2.35 6.25
CA LEU A 65 8.38 3.35 5.71
C LEU A 65 7.78 4.05 4.48
N HIS A 66 7.19 3.29 3.56
CA HIS A 66 6.54 3.88 2.38
C HIS A 66 5.38 4.81 2.74
N ILE A 67 4.61 4.49 3.78
CA ILE A 67 3.53 5.36 4.27
C ILE A 67 4.11 6.66 4.84
N GLN A 68 5.17 6.59 5.64
CA GLN A 68 5.85 7.78 6.17
C GLN A 68 6.40 8.67 5.06
N LEU A 69 6.98 8.09 4.01
CA LEU A 69 7.45 8.83 2.84
C LEU A 69 6.29 9.52 2.09
N ILE A 70 5.12 8.87 1.98
CA ILE A 70 3.92 9.50 1.41
C ILE A 70 3.42 10.65 2.29
N GLU A 71 3.41 10.48 3.61
CA GLU A 71 3.04 11.53 4.57
C GLU A 71 3.95 12.75 4.43
N HIS A 72 5.26 12.52 4.41
CA HIS A 72 6.24 13.58 4.18
C HIS A 72 6.00 14.25 2.82
N ALA A 73 5.95 13.49 1.74
CA ALA A 73 5.78 14.03 0.38
C ALA A 73 4.46 14.81 0.21
N SER A 74 3.41 14.44 0.95
CA SER A 74 2.12 15.13 0.93
C SER A 74 2.14 16.47 1.70
N ARG A 75 2.98 16.59 2.73
CA ARG A 75 3.16 17.83 3.52
C ARG A 75 4.27 18.73 2.99
N CYS A 76 5.26 18.15 2.30
CA CYS A 76 6.43 18.85 1.82
C CYS A 76 6.09 19.74 0.60
N THR A 77 6.14 21.05 0.79
CA THR A 77 5.93 22.04 -0.28
C THR A 77 7.22 22.44 -1.01
N SER A 78 8.39 22.14 -0.42
CA SER A 78 9.68 22.49 -1.02
C SER A 78 9.89 21.79 -2.38
N SER A 79 10.21 22.58 -3.41
CA SER A 79 10.59 22.10 -4.73
C SER A 79 12.02 21.52 -4.76
N SER A 80 12.85 21.90 -3.80
CA SER A 80 14.26 21.51 -3.66
C SER A 80 14.51 20.63 -2.43
N CYS A 81 13.52 19.83 -2.02
CA CYS A 81 13.69 18.88 -0.92
C CYS A 81 14.87 17.92 -1.25
N GLY A 82 15.88 17.88 -0.38
CA GLY A 82 17.09 17.08 -0.59
C GLY A 82 16.88 15.56 -0.57
N SER A 83 15.68 15.08 -0.22
CA SER A 83 15.33 13.67 -0.28
C SER A 83 14.86 13.27 -1.68
N SER A 84 15.62 12.40 -2.34
CA SER A 84 15.26 11.77 -3.63
C SER A 84 13.94 10.98 -3.53
N ASN A 85 13.70 10.34 -2.37
CA ASN A 85 12.47 9.62 -2.07
C ASN A 85 11.25 10.54 -2.00
N CYS A 86 11.39 11.75 -1.46
CA CYS A 86 10.34 12.75 -1.47
C CYS A 86 9.94 13.12 -2.92
N ALA A 87 10.92 13.40 -3.79
CA ALA A 87 10.67 13.72 -5.19
C ALA A 87 9.94 12.57 -5.92
N LYS A 88 10.37 11.32 -5.68
CA LYS A 88 9.75 10.12 -6.24
C LYS A 88 8.30 9.93 -5.77
N MET A 89 8.04 10.09 -4.47
CA MET A 89 6.68 9.99 -3.92
C MET A 89 5.77 11.13 -4.42
N LYS A 90 6.27 12.35 -4.57
CA LYS A 90 5.54 13.44 -5.22
C LYS A 90 5.15 13.10 -6.66
N SER A 91 6.07 12.50 -7.43
CA SER A 91 5.79 12.04 -8.79
C SER A 91 4.68 10.97 -8.82
N TYR A 92 4.72 10.01 -7.91
CA TYR A 92 3.66 9.01 -7.75
C TYR A 92 2.30 9.62 -7.41
N LEU A 93 2.26 10.54 -6.43
CA LEU A 93 1.02 11.24 -6.07
C LEU A 93 0.47 12.07 -7.25
N LYS A 94 1.35 12.72 -8.03
CA LYS A 94 0.98 13.43 -9.27
C LYS A 94 0.40 12.47 -10.31
N HIS A 95 1.06 11.33 -10.53
CA HIS A 95 0.58 10.29 -11.45
C HIS A 95 -0.82 9.79 -11.07
N GLY A 96 -1.09 9.50 -9.79
CA GLY A 96 -2.41 9.02 -9.37
C GLY A 96 -3.54 9.99 -9.71
N ARG A 97 -3.25 11.31 -9.68
CA ARG A 97 -4.20 12.36 -10.07
C ARG A 97 -4.44 12.39 -11.58
N THR A 98 -3.37 12.36 -12.39
CA THR A 98 -3.45 12.58 -13.85
C THR A 98 -3.63 11.30 -14.68
N CYS A 99 -3.34 10.13 -14.13
CA CYS A 99 -3.44 8.86 -14.86
C CYS A 99 -4.89 8.55 -15.22
N LYS A 100 -5.18 8.36 -16.52
CA LYS A 100 -6.52 8.01 -17.03
C LYS A 100 -6.84 6.52 -16.86
N LEU A 101 -5.83 5.64 -16.92
CA LEU A 101 -6.01 4.18 -16.81
C LEU A 101 -6.48 3.77 -15.40
N LYS A 102 -6.05 4.52 -14.37
CA LYS A 102 -6.36 4.29 -12.94
C LYS A 102 -5.99 2.88 -12.45
N ALA A 103 -6.22 2.61 -11.16
CA ALA A 103 -5.98 1.28 -10.60
C ALA A 103 -6.92 0.22 -11.19
N SER A 104 -8.19 0.58 -11.42
CA SER A 104 -9.23 -0.30 -11.97
C SER A 104 -8.93 -0.75 -13.40
N GLY A 105 -8.34 0.12 -14.24
CA GLY A 105 -7.92 -0.23 -15.61
C GLY A 105 -6.54 -0.89 -15.69
N GLY A 106 -5.93 -1.27 -14.56
CA GLY A 106 -4.72 -2.09 -14.57
C GLY A 106 -3.39 -1.34 -14.40
N CYS A 107 -3.37 -0.03 -14.17
CA CYS A 107 -2.11 0.70 -13.99
C CYS A 107 -1.35 0.22 -12.74
N LYS A 108 -0.15 -0.35 -12.95
CA LYS A 108 0.70 -0.89 -11.87
C LYS A 108 1.08 0.16 -10.82
N ILE A 109 1.42 1.38 -11.24
CA ILE A 109 1.77 2.49 -10.34
C ILE A 109 0.54 2.90 -9.51
N CYS A 110 -0.61 3.09 -10.15
CA CYS A 110 -1.86 3.41 -9.45
C CYS A 110 -2.25 2.32 -8.45
N LYS A 111 -2.11 1.03 -8.80
CA LYS A 111 -2.37 -0.08 -7.87
C LYS A 111 -1.48 -0.01 -6.64
N ARG A 112 -0.18 0.24 -6.81
CA ARG A 112 0.76 0.36 -5.67
C ARG A 112 0.42 1.53 -4.76
N ILE A 113 0.20 2.72 -5.34
CA ILE A 113 -0.16 3.92 -4.57
C ILE A 113 -1.49 3.70 -3.86
N TRP A 114 -2.50 3.18 -4.55
CA TRP A 114 -3.82 2.92 -3.99
C TRP A 114 -3.75 1.99 -2.77
N THR A 115 -2.94 0.94 -2.83
CA THR A 115 -2.70 0.05 -1.69
C THR A 115 -2.13 0.81 -0.50
N LEU A 116 -1.08 1.63 -0.71
CA LEU A 116 -0.47 2.43 0.36
C LEU A 116 -1.46 3.42 0.98
N LEU A 117 -2.21 4.14 0.14
CA LEU A 117 -3.24 5.09 0.58
C LEU A 117 -4.35 4.39 1.37
N ARG A 118 -4.76 3.19 0.96
CA ARG A 118 -5.77 2.38 1.67
C ARG A 118 -5.28 1.97 3.06
N ILE A 119 -4.02 1.52 3.17
CA ILE A 119 -3.45 1.11 4.46
C ILE A 119 -3.33 2.30 5.41
N HIS A 120 -2.89 3.46 4.90
CA HIS A 120 -2.89 4.69 5.68
C HIS A 120 -4.31 5.06 6.12
N ALA A 121 -5.28 5.10 5.19
CA ALA A 121 -6.67 5.46 5.47
C ALA A 121 -7.33 4.58 6.54
N GLN A 122 -7.01 3.29 6.60
CA GLN A 122 -7.53 2.37 7.64
C GLN A 122 -7.15 2.80 9.06
N LYS A 123 -5.99 3.45 9.24
CA LYS A 123 -5.46 3.84 10.56
C LYS A 123 -5.55 5.35 10.81
N CYS A 124 -5.74 6.15 9.75
CA CYS A 124 -5.78 7.60 9.82
C CYS A 124 -6.98 8.10 10.64
N LYS A 125 -6.69 8.98 11.60
CA LYS A 125 -7.69 9.63 12.46
C LYS A 125 -7.79 11.14 12.24
N ASP A 126 -6.87 11.73 11.47
CA ASP A 126 -6.85 13.17 11.17
C ASP A 126 -8.19 13.64 10.60
N THR A 127 -8.71 14.76 11.09
CA THR A 127 -9.95 15.36 10.57
C THR A 127 -9.74 15.95 9.18
N VAL A 128 -8.57 16.56 8.95
CA VAL A 128 -8.12 17.08 7.67
C VAL A 128 -6.77 16.45 7.33
N CYS A 129 -6.81 15.31 6.65
CA CYS A 129 -5.59 14.60 6.27
C CYS A 129 -4.93 15.26 5.03
N PRO A 130 -3.62 15.56 5.06
CA PRO A 130 -2.93 16.16 3.91
C PRO A 130 -2.67 15.15 2.78
N ILE A 131 -2.82 13.85 3.06
CA ILE A 131 -2.60 12.82 2.04
C ILE A 131 -3.77 12.84 1.04
N PRO A 132 -3.48 12.95 -0.27
CA PRO A 132 -4.51 12.97 -1.30
C PRO A 132 -5.38 11.70 -1.24
N GLN A 133 -6.68 11.87 -1.46
CA GLN A 133 -7.67 10.77 -1.48
C GLN A 133 -7.90 10.06 -0.13
N CYS A 134 -7.13 10.33 0.93
CA CYS A 134 -7.29 9.65 2.22
C CYS A 134 -8.74 9.76 2.76
N MET A 135 -9.30 10.98 2.78
CA MET A 135 -10.66 11.22 3.26
C MET A 135 -11.73 10.47 2.45
N ALA A 136 -11.62 10.47 1.13
CA ALA A 136 -12.54 9.76 0.24
C ALA A 136 -12.45 8.23 0.44
N ILE A 137 -11.23 7.70 0.62
CA ILE A 137 -11.02 6.28 0.89
C ILE A 137 -11.60 5.89 2.25
N ARG A 138 -11.38 6.71 3.29
CA ARG A 138 -11.94 6.49 4.63
C ARG A 138 -13.46 6.44 4.61
N GLU A 139 -14.09 7.38 3.91
CA GLU A 139 -15.55 7.39 3.77
C GLU A 139 -16.04 6.15 3.03
N LYS A 140 -15.37 5.75 1.94
CA LYS A 140 -15.71 4.51 1.23
C LYS A 140 -15.58 3.26 2.11
N ILE A 141 -14.53 3.17 2.93
CA ILE A 141 -14.36 2.08 3.90
C ILE A 141 -15.51 2.08 4.91
N ARG A 142 -15.89 3.25 5.44
CA ARG A 142 -17.00 3.39 6.39
C ARG A 142 -18.34 2.98 5.76
N GLN A 143 -18.61 3.39 4.53
CA GLN A 143 -19.82 3.03 3.79
C GLN A 143 -19.91 1.52 3.57
N LEU A 144 -18.81 0.90 3.13
CA LEU A 144 -18.76 -0.56 2.95
C LEU A 144 -18.98 -1.31 4.27
N ALA A 145 -18.38 -0.83 5.37
CA ALA A 145 -18.59 -1.44 6.69
C ALA A 145 -20.06 -1.34 7.14
N LYS A 146 -20.71 -0.19 6.92
CA LYS A 146 -22.15 -0.02 7.22
C LYS A 146 -23.03 -0.92 6.38
N GLN A 147 -22.74 -1.05 5.09
CA GLN A 147 -23.47 -1.95 4.19
C GLN A 147 -23.33 -3.40 4.63
N GLN A 148 -22.11 -3.84 4.97
CA GLN A 148 -21.87 -5.19 5.48
C GLN A 148 -22.64 -5.45 6.77
N GLN A 149 -22.57 -4.51 7.73
CA GLN A 149 -23.31 -4.62 8.99
C GLN A 149 -24.82 -4.76 8.77
N ALA A 150 -25.40 -3.94 7.89
CA ALA A 150 -26.83 -4.01 7.58
C ALA A 150 -27.23 -5.36 6.95
N MET A 151 -26.38 -5.93 6.10
CA MET A 151 -26.60 -7.25 5.51
C MET A 151 -26.52 -8.36 6.57
N ASP A 152 -25.54 -8.29 7.47
CA ASP A 152 -25.36 -9.27 8.54
C ASP A 152 -26.50 -9.21 9.57
N ASP A 153 -27.02 -8.01 9.86
CA ASP A 153 -28.16 -7.82 10.75
C ASP A 153 -29.45 -8.36 10.13
N ARG A 154 -29.67 -8.16 8.83
CA ARG A 154 -30.78 -8.78 8.08
C ARG A 154 -30.72 -10.30 8.16
N ARG A 155 -29.56 -10.88 7.86
CA ARG A 155 -29.35 -12.33 7.95
C ARG A 155 -29.61 -12.88 9.36
N ARG A 156 -29.19 -12.16 10.40
CA ARG A 156 -29.46 -12.53 11.80
C ARG A 156 -30.95 -12.48 12.15
N GLN A 157 -31.66 -11.45 11.68
CA GLN A 157 -33.09 -11.30 11.91
C GLN A 157 -33.91 -12.42 11.24
N GLU A 158 -33.56 -12.78 10.01
CA GLU A 158 -34.19 -13.90 9.29
C GLU A 158 -33.96 -15.23 10.01
N MET A 159 -32.73 -15.52 10.45
CA MET A 159 -32.42 -16.72 11.22
C MET A 159 -33.18 -16.78 12.55
N ASN A 160 -33.26 -15.67 13.28
CA ASN A 160 -34.02 -15.59 14.54
C ASN A 160 -35.52 -15.78 14.29
N ARG A 161 -36.07 -15.21 13.20
CA ARG A 161 -37.46 -15.41 12.80
C ARG A 161 -37.75 -16.88 12.48
N ALA A 162 -36.90 -17.54 11.71
CA ALA A 162 -37.04 -18.95 11.37
C ALA A 162 -36.99 -19.84 12.62
N PHE A 163 -36.05 -19.57 13.53
CA PHE A 163 -35.91 -20.29 14.81
C PHE A 163 -37.15 -20.13 15.71
N ARG A 164 -37.72 -18.93 15.77
CA ARG A 164 -38.99 -18.69 16.51
C ARG A 164 -40.15 -19.47 15.91
N MET A 165 -40.26 -19.54 14.59
CA MET A 165 -41.31 -20.32 13.93
C MET A 165 -41.16 -21.83 14.17
N SER A 166 -39.93 -22.37 14.18
CA SER A 166 -39.71 -23.79 14.45
C SER A 166 -40.02 -24.21 15.90
N ILE A 167 -39.76 -23.34 16.88
CA ILE A 167 -40.15 -23.60 18.28
C ILE A 167 -41.69 -23.57 18.42
N SER A 168 -42.34 -22.61 17.78
CA SER A 168 -43.80 -22.45 17.82
C SER A 168 -44.53 -23.64 17.19
N GLY A 169 -43.95 -24.24 16.15
CA GLY A 169 -44.49 -25.44 15.49
C GLY A 169 -44.27 -26.75 16.24
N ALA A 170 -43.30 -26.82 17.16
CA ALA A 170 -43.00 -28.02 17.94
C ALA A 170 -43.92 -28.21 19.18
N GLN A 171 -44.70 -27.18 19.53
CA GLN A 171 -45.57 -27.18 20.72
C GLN A 171 -47.04 -27.56 20.43
N VAL A 172 -47.36 -27.85 19.16
CA VAL A 172 -48.71 -28.22 18.67
C VAL A 172 -48.75 -29.63 18.05
N GLY A 173 -47.74 -30.45 18.29
CA GLY A 173 -47.66 -31.86 17.86
C GLY A 173 -47.92 -32.83 19.00
#